data_AF-A0A6N2KGN0-F1
#
_entry.id   AF-A0A6N2KGN0-F1
#
_cell.length_a   1.000
_cell.length_b   1.000
_cell.length_c   1.000
_cell.angle_alpha   90.00
_cell.angle_beta   90.00
_cell.angle_gamma   90.00
#
_symmetry.space_group_name_H-M   'P 1'
#
loop_
_entity.id
_entity.type
_entity.pdbx_description
1 polymer ?
#
loop_
_entity_poly.entity_id
_entity_poly.type
_entity_poly.pdbx_seq_one_letter_code
_entity_poly.pdbx_strand_id
1 'polypeptide(L)' 'MQRSGQLHGLKVLDLSRTNIECLPGSVSNLEGLTSLLLKYCQTLSSVPSLKKLRALKRKGKHTTLS' A
#
# COMPACT_ATOMS: atom_id res chain seq x y z
N MET A 1 -24.52 5.75 -11.94
CA MET A 1 -23.78 4.48 -12.10
C MET A 1 -22.30 4.71 -11.77
N GLN A 2 -21.86 4.48 -10.53
CA GLN A 2 -20.43 4.51 -10.20
C GLN A 2 -19.96 3.07 -10.03
N ARG A 3 -19.29 2.51 -11.04
CA ARG A 3 -18.48 1.31 -10.85
C ARG A 3 -17.24 1.75 -10.09
N SER A 4 -17.29 1.69 -8.77
CA SER A 4 -16.07 1.67 -7.96
C SER A 4 -15.22 0.52 -8.49
N GLY A 5 -14.11 0.86 -9.15
CA GLY A 5 -13.14 -0.07 -9.72
C GLY A 5 -12.45 -0.83 -8.60
N GLN A 6 -13.18 -1.76 -7.99
CA GLN A 6 -12.70 -2.57 -6.90
C GLN A 6 -11.86 -3.66 -7.55
N LEU A 7 -10.54 -3.59 -7.36
CA LEU A 7 -9.59 -4.52 -7.95
C LEU A 7 -9.59 -5.83 -7.15
N HIS A 8 -10.67 -6.62 -7.25
CA HIS A 8 -10.85 -7.88 -6.50
C HIS A 8 -9.72 -8.91 -6.77
N GLY A 9 -8.94 -8.75 -7.85
CA GLY A 9 -7.83 -9.63 -8.21
C GLY A 9 -6.43 -9.10 -7.85
N LEU A 10 -6.29 -7.85 -7.38
CA LEU A 10 -4.96 -7.26 -7.18
C LEU A 10 -4.24 -7.94 -6.01
N LYS A 11 -3.17 -8.68 -6.31
CA LYS A 11 -2.33 -9.37 -5.31
C LYS A 11 -1.13 -8.54 -4.88
N VAL A 12 -0.55 -7.75 -5.79
CA VAL A 12 0.65 -6.96 -5.54
C VAL A 12 0.37 -5.50 -5.89
N LEU A 13 0.69 -4.61 -4.95
CA LEU A 13 0.65 -3.16 -5.15
C LEU A 13 2.06 -2.64 -4.89
N ASP A 14 2.71 -2.19 -5.95
CA ASP A 14 4.03 -1.57 -5.88
C ASP A 14 3.90 -0.06 -5.99
N LEU A 15 4.26 0.64 -4.92
CA LEU A 15 4.32 2.11 -4.87
C LEU A 15 5.76 2.55 -4.61
N SER A 16 6.74 1.68 -4.83
CA SER A 16 8.14 2.00 -4.61
C SER A 16 8.58 3.19 -5.46
N ARG A 17 9.48 4.02 -4.93
CA ARG A 17 10.03 5.21 -5.59
C ARG A 17 8.97 6.26 -5.99
N THR A 18 7.86 6.31 -5.25
CA THR A 18 6.85 7.36 -5.39
C THR A 18 7.00 8.38 -4.26
N ASN A 19 6.60 9.63 -4.51
CA ASN A 19 6.56 10.70 -3.52
C ASN A 19 5.24 10.71 -2.72
N ILE A 20 4.64 9.54 -2.47
CA ILE A 20 3.41 9.48 -1.70
C ILE A 20 3.67 9.91 -0.25
N GLU A 21 2.89 10.85 0.25
CA GLU A 21 3.00 11.29 1.65
C GLU A 21 2.15 10.41 2.58
N CYS A 22 0.98 10.01 2.08
CA CYS A 22 0.00 9.22 2.80
C CYS A 22 -0.66 8.19 1.88
N LEU A 23 -0.85 6.96 2.36
CA LEU A 23 -1.66 5.96 1.67
C LEU A 23 -3.16 6.21 1.94
N PRO A 24 -4.02 6.18 0.91
CA PRO A 24 -5.45 6.36 1.11
C PRO A 24 -6.07 5.15 1.83
N GLY A 25 -7.08 5.41 2.68
CA GLY A 25 -7.77 4.35 3.44
C GLY A 25 -8.42 3.29 2.56
N SER A 26 -8.71 3.60 1.30
CA SER A 26 -9.23 2.67 0.29
C SER A 26 -8.29 1.50 0.00
N VAL A 27 -6.99 1.61 0.30
CA VAL A 27 -6.05 0.47 0.22
C VAL A 27 -6.51 -0.69 1.10
N SER A 28 -7.19 -0.41 2.22
CA SER A 28 -7.75 -1.46 3.09
C SER A 28 -8.91 -2.25 2.46
N ASN A 29 -9.49 -1.76 1.36
CA ASN A 29 -10.55 -2.46 0.61
C ASN A 29 -9.97 -3.41 -0.46
N LEU A 30 -8.65 -3.43 -0.66
CA LEU A 30 -7.97 -4.36 -1.56
C LEU A 30 -7.80 -5.72 -0.87
N GLU A 31 -8.89 -6.39 -0.51
CA GLU A 31 -8.86 -7.63 0.30
C GLU A 31 -8.03 -8.76 -0.31
N GLY A 32 -7.85 -8.76 -1.63
CA GLY A 32 -6.99 -9.69 -2.35
C GLY A 32 -5.48 -9.42 -2.22
N LEU A 33 -5.07 -8.28 -1.66
CA LEU A 33 -3.69 -7.82 -1.65
C LEU A 33 -2.84 -8.66 -0.70
N THR A 34 -1.80 -9.30 -1.25
CA THR A 34 -0.84 -10.11 -0.51
C THR A 34 0.51 -9.42 -0.36
N SER A 35 0.82 -8.44 -1.21
CA SER A 35 2.09 -7.71 -1.16
C SER A 35 1.89 -6.21 -1.37
N LEU A 36 2.45 -5.42 -0.45
CA LEU A 36 2.56 -3.96 -0.57
C LEU A 36 4.03 -3.57 -0.50
N LEU A 37 4.54 -3.02 -1.61
CA LEU A 37 5.93 -2.58 -1.75
C LEU A 37 5.99 -1.06 -1.63
N LEU A 38 6.78 -0.58 -0.67
CA LEU A 38 6.93 0.85 -0.33
C LEU A 38 8.42 1.23 -0.27
N LYS A 39 9.22 0.67 -1.18
CA LYS A 39 10.67 0.90 -1.15
C LYS A 39 10.96 2.31 -1.66
N TYR A 40 11.86 3.05 -1.02
CA TYR A 40 12.24 4.39 -1.46
C TYR A 40 11.08 5.41 -1.51
N CYS A 41 10.05 5.26 -0.67
CA CYS A 41 9.02 6.27 -0.45
C CYS A 41 9.47 7.22 0.66
N GLN A 42 10.31 8.20 0.32
CA GLN A 42 10.98 9.05 1.31
C GLN A 42 10.04 10.02 2.02
N THR A 43 8.94 10.39 1.38
CA THR A 43 7.94 11.33 1.91
C THR A 43 6.80 10.64 2.67
N LEU A 44 6.74 9.30 2.66
CA LEU A 44 5.65 8.54 3.28
C LEU A 44 5.73 8.64 4.80
N SER A 45 4.86 9.46 5.38
CA SER A 45 4.78 9.71 6.82
C SER A 45 3.68 8.89 7.51
N SER A 46 2.64 8.50 6.76
CA SER A 46 1.48 7.83 7.31
C SER A 46 0.98 6.67 6.45
N VAL A 47 0.68 5.55 7.12
CA VAL A 47 0.08 4.35 6.53
C VAL A 47 -1.25 4.08 7.25
N PRO A 48 -2.38 3.95 6.54
CA PRO A 48 -3.67 3.69 7.15
C PRO A 48 -3.69 2.30 7.80
N SER A 49 -4.71 2.05 8.61
CA SER A 49 -4.93 0.71 9.18
C SER A 49 -5.13 -0.33 8.08
N LEU A 50 -4.19 -1.28 7.99
CA LEU A 50 -4.24 -2.40 7.04
C LEU A 50 -4.85 -3.67 7.66
N LYS A 51 -5.56 -3.56 8.79
CA LYS A 51 -6.11 -4.72 9.55
C LYS A 51 -7.03 -5.62 8.73
N LYS A 52 -7.70 -5.07 7.70
CA LYS A 52 -8.55 -5.84 6.78
C LYS A 52 -7.76 -6.74 5.83
N LEU A 53 -6.47 -6.44 5.61
CA LEU A 53 -5.59 -7.13 4.68
C LEU A 53 -4.87 -8.28 5.38
N ARG A 54 -5.61 -9.35 5.70
CA ARG A 54 -5.13 -10.49 6.50
C ARG A 54 -3.96 -11.24 5.87
N ALA A 55 -3.85 -11.23 4.54
CA ALA A 55 -2.80 -11.92 3.80
C ALA A 55 -1.59 -11.02 3.46
N LEU A 56 -1.57 -9.78 3.95
CA LEU A 56 -0.60 -8.78 3.50
C LEU A 56 0.80 -8.99 4.09
N LYS A 57 1.78 -9.10 3.20
CA LYS A 57 3.20 -8.96 3.52
C LYS A 57 3.67 -7.57 3.11
N ARG A 58 4.05 -6.75 4.09
CA ARG A 58 4.65 -5.43 3.84
C ARG A 58 6.15 -5.58 3.63
N LYS A 59 6.67 -5.03 2.54
CA LYS A 59 8.12 -4.91 2.30
C LYS A 59 8.44 -3.45 2.03
N GLY A 60 8.90 -2.75 3.07
CA GLY A 60 9.50 -1.43 2.97
C GLY A 60 10.84 -1.46 3.70
N LYS A 61 11.90 -1.00 3.05
CA LYS A 61 13.14 -0.65 3.74
C LYS A 61 13.17 0.87 3.79
N HIS A 62 13.02 1.42 4.99
CA HIS A 62 13.42 2.80 5.26
C HIS A 62 14.93 2.72 5.48
N THR A 63 15.72 2.82 4.41
CA THR A 63 17.15 3.10 4.57
C THR A 63 17.26 4.58 4.86
N THR A 64 17.12 4.95 6.13
CA THR A 64 17.72 6.18 6.60
C THR A 64 19.23 5.99 6.40
N LEU A 65 19.82 6.80 5.53
CA LEU A 65 21.27 7.01 5.57
C LEU A 65 21.53 7.77 6.87
N SER A 66 21.87 7.04 7.92
CA SER A 66 22.45 7.53 9.17
C SER A 66 23.31 6.43 9.76
#